data_AF-A0AAE0RJ44-F1
#
_entry.id   AF-A0AAE0RJ44-F1
#
_cell.length_a   1.000
_cell.length_b   1.000
_cell.length_c   1.000
_cell.angle_alpha   90.00
_cell.angle_beta   90.00
_cell.angle_gamma   90.00
#
_symmetry.space_group_name_H-M   'P 1'
#
loop_
_entity.id
_entity.type
_entity.pdbx_description
1 polymer ?
#
loop_
_entity_poly.entity_id
_entity_poly.type
_entity_poly.pdbx_seq_one_letter_code
_entity_poly.pdbx_strand_id
1 'polypeptide(L)'
;MDVTGLIGRLPSICDGTQKWITWFEEQTAGQHLALGDIKALLSQTLGKAKMTEILDQADLKKTADDPHYDHHPLGPWRTAIWDAMRKTYPTKTDPGKVEKVKLWDDVGVAQFILKLQTIWREEMDAPWDETAASQALFKVMLKRALPSEVSSWSKQEGQEKKKEKKEDIHSYSSGASPSDEPSPSDGPSPISKPTKHDGVPCWTSVSPKATRMENRKRLG
;
A
#
# COMPACT_ATOMS: atom_id res chain seq x y z
N MET A 1 -0.72 -10.43 25.83
CA MET A 1 -1.65 -9.63 24.99
C MET A 1 -2.95 -10.42 24.86
N ASP A 2 -4.12 -9.76 24.85
CA ASP A 2 -5.38 -10.43 24.45
C ASP A 2 -5.47 -10.50 22.91
N VAL A 3 -5.17 -11.67 22.36
CA VAL A 3 -5.18 -11.94 20.92
C VAL A 3 -6.60 -11.86 20.36
N THR A 4 -7.61 -12.35 21.10
CA THR A 4 -9.00 -12.37 20.63
C THR A 4 -9.57 -10.97 20.51
N GLY A 5 -9.31 -10.12 21.50
CA GLY A 5 -9.69 -8.70 21.45
C GLY A 5 -8.96 -7.91 20.35
N LEU A 6 -7.74 -8.31 19.96
CA LEU A 6 -7.03 -7.70 18.83
C LEU A 6 -7.62 -8.14 17.49
N ILE A 7 -7.92 -9.44 17.32
CA ILE A 7 -8.52 -9.99 16.09
C ILE A 7 -9.85 -9.29 15.77
N GLY A 8 -10.72 -9.10 16.77
CA GLY A 8 -12.01 -8.45 16.56
C GLY A 8 -11.93 -6.99 16.11
N ARG A 9 -10.76 -6.37 16.23
CA ARG A 9 -10.52 -4.98 15.85
C ARG A 9 -9.82 -4.86 14.48
N LEU A 10 -9.00 -5.83 14.11
CA LEU A 10 -8.25 -5.82 12.85
C LEU A 10 -9.18 -5.85 11.62
N PRO A 11 -8.83 -5.15 10.52
CA PRO A 11 -9.55 -5.28 9.25
C PRO A 11 -9.38 -6.68 8.67
N SER A 12 -10.17 -7.02 7.65
CA SER A 12 -9.97 -8.29 6.93
C SER A 12 -8.65 -8.27 6.15
N ILE A 13 -7.83 -9.32 6.29
CA ILE A 13 -6.58 -9.44 5.49
C ILE A 13 -6.87 -9.53 3.99
N CYS A 14 -8.05 -10.04 3.61
CA CYS A 14 -8.44 -10.23 2.22
C CYS A 14 -8.69 -8.91 1.47
N ASP A 15 -8.87 -7.81 2.21
CA ASP A 15 -9.03 -6.47 1.63
C ASP A 15 -7.67 -5.85 1.25
N GLY A 16 -6.57 -6.50 1.60
CA GLY A 16 -5.20 -6.07 1.36
C GLY A 16 -4.37 -6.18 2.62
N THR A 17 -3.23 -6.86 2.53
CA THR A 17 -2.33 -7.07 3.66
C THR A 17 -1.83 -5.75 4.24
N GLN A 18 -1.57 -4.72 3.42
CA GLN A 18 -0.95 -3.50 3.90
C GLN A 18 -1.82 -2.75 4.92
N LYS A 19 -3.12 -2.68 4.68
CA LYS A 19 -4.07 -2.09 5.61
C LYS A 19 -4.12 -2.86 6.93
N TRP A 20 -4.10 -4.19 6.86
CA TRP A 20 -4.02 -5.05 8.03
C TRP A 20 -2.74 -4.81 8.84
N ILE A 21 -1.59 -4.73 8.16
CA ILE A 21 -0.28 -4.46 8.77
C ILE A 21 -0.28 -3.11 9.47
N THR A 22 -0.69 -2.04 8.78
CA THR A 22 -0.68 -0.68 9.35
C THR A 22 -1.51 -0.64 10.63
N TRP A 23 -2.71 -1.22 10.60
CA TRP A 23 -3.59 -1.25 11.76
C TRP A 23 -3.04 -2.13 12.90
N PHE A 24 -2.45 -3.28 12.57
CA PHE A 24 -1.78 -4.15 13.55
C PHE A 24 -0.63 -3.44 14.25
N GLU A 25 0.23 -2.76 13.49
CA GLU A 25 1.39 -2.05 14.02
C GLU A 25 0.99 -0.86 14.91
N GLU A 26 -0.07 -0.15 14.57
CA GLU A 26 -0.63 0.93 15.39
C GLU A 26 -1.17 0.41 16.72
N GLN A 27 -1.94 -0.68 16.71
CA GLN A 27 -2.53 -1.27 17.93
C GLN A 27 -1.50 -1.93 18.85
N THR A 28 -0.34 -2.32 18.30
CA THR A 28 0.73 -3.01 19.01
C THR A 28 1.97 -2.13 19.22
N ALA A 29 1.87 -0.84 18.88
CA ALA A 29 2.94 0.11 19.09
C ALA A 29 3.37 0.16 20.57
N GLY A 30 4.68 0.08 20.80
CA GLY A 30 5.26 0.05 22.15
C GLY A 30 5.16 -1.31 22.86
N GLN A 31 4.63 -2.35 22.22
CA GLN A 31 4.58 -3.70 22.79
C GLN A 31 5.71 -4.58 22.26
N HIS A 32 6.28 -5.41 23.14
CA HIS A 32 7.24 -6.44 22.76
C HIS A 32 6.49 -7.68 22.26
N LEU A 33 6.36 -7.79 20.94
CA LEU A 33 5.71 -8.92 20.30
C LEU A 33 6.70 -10.07 20.10
N ALA A 34 6.24 -11.29 20.39
CA ALA A 34 6.98 -12.50 20.13
C ALA A 34 6.47 -13.22 18.87
N LEU A 35 7.25 -14.16 18.35
CA LEU A 35 6.86 -14.96 17.20
C LEU A 35 5.64 -15.84 17.51
N GLY A 36 5.50 -16.29 18.76
CA GLY A 36 4.31 -17.02 19.23
C GLY A 36 3.03 -16.19 19.10
N ASP A 37 3.09 -14.88 19.38
CA ASP A 37 1.94 -13.98 19.29
C ASP A 37 1.44 -13.88 17.85
N ILE A 38 2.36 -13.68 16.88
CA ILE A 38 1.99 -13.59 15.47
C ILE A 38 1.49 -14.94 14.92
N LYS A 39 2.07 -16.07 15.37
CA LYS A 39 1.59 -17.42 15.02
C LYS A 39 0.18 -17.67 15.53
N ALA A 40 -0.09 -17.34 16.79
CA ALA A 40 -1.42 -17.44 17.37
C ALA A 40 -2.42 -16.56 16.61
N LEU A 41 -2.04 -15.33 16.29
CA LEU A 41 -2.89 -14.39 15.56
C LEU A 41 -3.23 -14.88 14.14
N LEU A 42 -2.23 -15.31 13.37
CA LEU A 42 -2.40 -15.80 12.00
C LEU A 42 -3.15 -17.13 11.96
N SER A 43 -2.88 -18.05 12.90
CA SER A 43 -3.59 -19.32 12.97
C SER A 43 -5.06 -19.15 13.35
N GLN A 44 -5.40 -18.19 14.21
CA GLN A 44 -6.80 -17.89 14.57
C GLN A 44 -7.56 -17.14 13.47
N THR A 45 -6.87 -16.29 12.70
CA THR A 45 -7.50 -15.50 11.62
C THR A 45 -7.60 -16.25 10.29
N LEU A 46 -6.57 -17.01 9.92
CA LEU A 46 -6.44 -17.66 8.61
C LEU A 46 -6.47 -19.19 8.67
N GLY A 47 -6.38 -19.76 9.87
CA GLY A 47 -6.16 -21.18 10.08
C GLY A 47 -4.68 -21.56 10.07
N LYS A 48 -4.36 -22.67 10.74
CA LYS A 48 -2.99 -23.18 10.87
C LYS A 48 -2.30 -23.41 9.52
N ALA A 49 -3.00 -23.99 8.54
CA ALA A 49 -2.42 -24.29 7.23
C ALA A 49 -1.88 -23.04 6.52
N LYS A 50 -2.65 -21.94 6.52
CA LYS A 50 -2.25 -20.67 5.90
C LYS A 50 -1.16 -19.95 6.68
N MET A 51 -1.20 -19.98 8.00
CA MET A 51 -0.09 -19.49 8.83
C MET A 51 1.22 -20.23 8.46
N THR A 52 1.21 -21.56 8.37
CA THR A 52 2.41 -22.33 8.01
C THR A 52 2.90 -21.97 6.60
N GLU A 53 2.00 -21.80 5.64
CA GLU A 53 2.35 -21.37 4.27
C GLU A 53 3.04 -19.99 4.25
N ILE A 54 2.52 -19.02 5.01
CA ILE A 54 3.12 -17.67 5.12
C ILE A 54 4.51 -17.76 5.77
N LEU A 55 4.67 -18.55 6.83
CA LEU A 55 5.98 -18.73 7.47
C LEU A 55 6.97 -19.46 6.55
N ASP A 56 6.51 -20.41 5.74
CA ASP A 56 7.35 -21.08 4.74
C ASP A 56 7.82 -20.08 3.67
N GLN A 57 6.92 -19.23 3.17
CA GLN A 57 7.26 -18.15 2.23
C GLN A 57 8.20 -17.08 2.81
N ALA A 58 8.29 -16.98 4.13
CA ALA A 58 9.19 -16.11 4.86
C ALA A 58 10.52 -16.80 5.24
N ASP A 59 10.79 -18.00 4.73
CA ASP A 59 11.94 -18.86 5.07
C ASP A 59 11.99 -19.29 6.56
N LEU A 60 10.82 -19.36 7.20
CA LEU A 60 10.63 -19.66 8.62
C LEU A 60 9.87 -20.95 8.88
N LYS A 61 9.83 -21.86 7.90
CA LYS A 61 9.13 -23.15 7.98
C LYS A 61 9.37 -23.91 9.29
N LYS A 62 10.63 -23.95 9.74
CA LYS A 62 11.05 -24.66 10.95
C LYS A 62 10.42 -24.10 12.24
N THR A 63 10.03 -22.84 12.23
CA THR A 63 9.45 -22.14 13.39
C THR A 63 7.94 -22.36 13.51
N ALA A 64 7.27 -22.85 12.47
CA ALA A 64 5.80 -22.93 12.42
C ALA A 64 5.22 -23.88 13.47
N ASP A 65 5.87 -25.03 13.68
CA ASP A 65 5.44 -26.09 14.60
C ASP A 65 6.37 -26.26 15.81
N ASP A 66 7.44 -25.47 15.92
CA ASP A 66 8.40 -25.56 17.01
C ASP A 66 8.13 -24.46 18.08
N PRO A 67 7.66 -24.85 19.28
CA PRO A 67 7.39 -23.91 20.36
C PRO A 67 8.64 -23.18 20.89
N HIS A 68 9.85 -23.70 20.65
CA HIS A 68 11.09 -23.05 21.07
C HIS A 68 11.21 -21.62 20.52
N TYR A 69 10.65 -21.39 19.33
CA TYR A 69 10.67 -20.08 18.69
C TYR A 69 9.57 -19.14 19.20
N ASP A 70 8.59 -19.60 19.97
CA ASP A 70 7.43 -18.80 20.41
C ASP A 70 7.81 -17.57 21.22
N HIS A 71 8.89 -17.68 21.99
CA HIS A 71 9.36 -16.61 22.88
C HIS A 71 10.33 -15.64 22.21
N HIS A 72 10.74 -15.90 20.96
CA HIS A 72 11.70 -15.04 20.30
C HIS A 72 11.04 -13.73 19.83
N PRO A 73 11.74 -12.58 19.92
CA PRO A 73 11.21 -11.30 19.46
C PRO A 73 10.81 -11.32 18.00
N LEU A 74 9.69 -10.70 17.63
CA LEU A 74 9.20 -10.67 16.25
C LEU A 74 10.08 -9.81 15.31
N GLY A 75 10.79 -8.83 15.85
CA GLY A 75 11.55 -7.83 15.10
C GLY A 75 12.44 -8.38 13.97
N PRO A 76 13.31 -9.38 14.21
CA PRO A 76 14.20 -9.93 13.18
C PRO A 76 13.48 -10.55 11.97
N TRP A 77 12.25 -11.04 12.17
CA TRP A 77 11.47 -11.72 11.13
C TRP A 77 10.33 -10.89 10.57
N ARG A 78 10.12 -9.70 11.12
CA ARG A 78 9.01 -8.82 10.79
C ARG A 78 8.93 -8.56 9.29
N THR A 79 9.98 -8.00 8.70
CA THR A 79 9.96 -7.67 7.28
C THR A 79 9.64 -8.87 6.39
N ALA A 80 10.28 -10.02 6.65
CA ALA A 80 10.09 -11.24 5.86
C ALA A 80 8.65 -11.79 5.95
N ILE A 81 8.07 -11.83 7.16
CA ILE A 81 6.69 -12.27 7.35
C ILE A 81 5.72 -11.31 6.64
N TRP A 82 5.96 -10.00 6.71
CA TRP A 82 5.07 -8.99 6.13
C TRP A 82 5.11 -9.07 4.59
N ASP A 83 6.29 -9.29 4.03
CA ASP A 83 6.47 -9.53 2.59
C ASP A 83 5.77 -10.81 2.14
N ALA A 84 5.87 -11.91 2.89
CA ALA A 84 5.15 -13.14 2.61
C ALA A 84 3.62 -12.94 2.65
N MET A 85 3.13 -12.18 3.63
CA MET A 85 1.71 -11.83 3.70
C MET A 85 1.27 -11.01 2.49
N ARG A 86 2.04 -9.97 2.08
CA ARG A 86 1.74 -9.16 0.89
C ARG A 86 1.73 -9.98 -0.39
N LYS A 87 2.61 -10.98 -0.52
CA LYS A 87 2.59 -11.92 -1.65
C LYS A 87 1.32 -12.79 -1.66
N THR A 88 0.86 -13.21 -0.48
CA THR A 88 -0.30 -14.10 -0.34
C THR A 88 -1.62 -13.35 -0.49
N TYR A 89 -1.74 -12.15 0.08
CA TYR A 89 -2.92 -11.29 0.00
C TYR A 89 -2.50 -9.88 -0.45
N PRO A 90 -2.27 -9.69 -1.76
CA PRO A 90 -1.82 -8.42 -2.30
C PRO A 90 -2.89 -7.35 -2.15
N THR A 91 -2.45 -6.14 -1.87
CA THR A 91 -3.32 -4.95 -1.82
C THR A 91 -3.85 -4.67 -3.22
N LYS A 92 -5.18 -4.62 -3.38
CA LYS A 92 -5.80 -4.25 -4.65
C LYS A 92 -5.67 -2.74 -4.84
N THR A 93 -4.72 -2.35 -5.66
CA THR A 93 -4.42 -0.95 -5.96
C THR A 93 -5.62 -0.28 -6.63
N ASP A 94 -6.31 0.60 -5.91
CA ASP A 94 -7.42 1.40 -6.47
C ASP A 94 -7.13 2.91 -6.34
N PRO A 95 -6.57 3.53 -7.39
CA PRO A 95 -6.33 4.96 -7.43
C PRO A 95 -7.60 5.80 -7.20
N GLY A 96 -8.78 5.26 -7.55
CA GLY A 96 -10.05 5.96 -7.44
C GLY A 96 -10.49 6.23 -6.00
N LYS A 97 -9.98 5.48 -5.01
CA LYS A 97 -10.26 5.75 -3.59
C LYS A 97 -9.42 6.89 -3.04
N VAL A 98 -8.15 6.98 -3.45
CA VAL A 98 -7.28 8.10 -3.11
C VAL A 98 -7.84 9.41 -3.70
N GLU A 99 -8.39 9.36 -4.92
CA GLU A 99 -8.98 10.54 -5.58
C GLU A 99 -10.21 11.11 -4.85
N LYS A 100 -10.97 10.27 -4.16
CA LYS A 100 -12.20 10.68 -3.45
C LYS A 100 -11.92 11.45 -2.16
N VAL A 101 -10.68 11.44 -1.69
CA VAL A 101 -10.28 12.16 -0.47
C VAL A 101 -10.25 13.65 -0.79
N LYS A 102 -11.12 14.44 -0.16
CA LYS A 102 -11.16 15.90 -0.28
C LYS A 102 -10.67 16.55 1.01
N LEU A 103 -9.96 17.66 0.86
CA LEU A 103 -9.65 18.54 1.98
C LEU A 103 -10.94 19.26 2.39
N TRP A 104 -11.21 19.25 3.70
CA TRP A 104 -12.35 19.92 4.32
C TRP A 104 -11.86 21.19 5.01
N ASP A 105 -12.73 22.19 5.15
CA ASP A 105 -12.39 23.52 5.65
C ASP A 105 -11.92 23.53 7.12
N ASP A 106 -12.24 22.49 7.87
CA ASP A 106 -11.92 22.31 9.29
C ASP A 106 -10.56 21.63 9.55
N VAL A 107 -9.93 21.04 8.52
CA VAL A 107 -8.67 20.31 8.66
C VAL A 107 -7.51 21.16 8.13
N GLY A 108 -6.50 21.41 8.95
CA GLY A 108 -5.27 22.09 8.49
C GLY A 108 -4.57 21.31 7.36
N VAL A 109 -3.98 22.04 6.40
CA VAL A 109 -3.32 21.46 5.21
C VAL A 109 -2.28 20.39 5.56
N ALA A 110 -1.49 20.60 6.61
CA ALA A 110 -0.49 19.64 7.05
C ALA A 110 -1.12 18.31 7.52
N GLN A 111 -2.20 18.38 8.29
CA GLN A 111 -2.94 17.19 8.75
C GLN A 111 -3.59 16.45 7.59
N PHE A 112 -4.08 17.20 6.60
CA PHE A 112 -4.61 16.62 5.38
C PHE A 112 -3.56 15.87 4.56
N ILE A 113 -2.36 16.43 4.40
CA ILE A 113 -1.25 15.76 3.69
C ILE A 113 -0.89 14.45 4.41
N LEU A 114 -0.77 14.46 5.73
CA LEU A 114 -0.48 13.23 6.50
C LEU A 114 -1.57 12.17 6.33
N LYS A 115 -2.84 12.59 6.34
CA LYS A 115 -3.98 11.70 6.08
C LYS A 115 -3.92 11.12 4.66
N LEU A 116 -3.63 11.93 3.66
CA LEU A 116 -3.52 11.49 2.28
C LEU A 116 -2.33 10.54 2.07
N GLN A 117 -1.20 10.78 2.73
CA GLN A 117 -0.04 9.87 2.73
C GLN A 117 -0.38 8.52 3.37
N THR A 118 -1.17 8.53 4.44
CA THR A 118 -1.62 7.31 5.12
C THR A 118 -2.54 6.49 4.22
N ILE A 119 -3.55 7.13 3.63
CA ILE A 119 -4.46 6.50 2.67
C ILE A 119 -3.69 5.99 1.44
N TRP A 120 -2.70 6.74 0.97
CA TRP A 120 -1.85 6.30 -0.13
C TRP A 120 -1.11 5.00 0.21
N ARG A 121 -0.47 4.91 1.38
CA ARG A 121 0.20 3.66 1.79
C ARG A 121 -0.78 2.50 1.92
N GLU A 122 -1.98 2.74 2.44
CA GLU A 122 -2.99 1.69 2.60
C GLU A 122 -3.52 1.16 1.27
N GLU A 123 -3.77 2.04 0.29
CA GLU A 123 -4.40 1.67 -0.98
C GLU A 123 -3.39 1.32 -2.08
N MET A 124 -2.19 1.91 -2.05
CA MET A 124 -1.16 1.71 -3.07
C MET A 124 -0.06 0.72 -2.67
N ASP A 125 0.02 0.35 -1.39
CA ASP A 125 1.05 -0.55 -0.84
C ASP A 125 2.49 -0.12 -1.18
N ALA A 126 2.69 1.20 -1.27
CA ALA A 126 3.94 1.81 -1.67
C ALA A 126 4.07 3.22 -1.05
N PRO A 127 5.30 3.69 -0.78
CA PRO A 127 5.53 5.09 -0.46
C PRO A 127 5.08 6.00 -1.63
N TRP A 128 4.57 7.18 -1.30
CA TRP A 128 4.17 8.15 -2.32
C TRP A 128 5.37 8.77 -3.05
N ASP A 129 6.56 8.64 -2.48
CA ASP A 129 7.81 9.24 -2.94
C ASP A 129 8.83 8.25 -3.52
N GLU A 130 8.47 6.97 -3.62
CA GLU A 130 9.37 5.89 -4.07
C GLU A 130 9.89 6.09 -5.50
N THR A 131 9.03 6.58 -6.40
CA THR A 131 9.35 6.77 -7.82
C THR A 131 8.91 8.14 -8.30
N ALA A 132 9.56 8.66 -9.35
CA ALA A 132 9.13 9.92 -9.97
C ALA A 132 7.66 9.86 -10.44
N ALA A 133 7.19 8.67 -10.87
CA ALA A 133 5.81 8.44 -11.26
C ALA A 133 4.84 8.48 -10.08
N SER A 134 5.15 7.82 -8.95
CA SER A 134 4.32 7.89 -7.73
C SER A 134 4.28 9.30 -7.16
N GLN A 135 5.41 10.02 -7.14
CA GLN A 135 5.45 11.43 -6.74
C GLN A 135 4.58 12.32 -7.64
N ALA A 136 4.67 12.14 -8.96
CA ALA A 136 3.87 12.90 -9.92
C ALA A 136 2.38 12.62 -9.73
N LEU A 137 2.00 11.36 -9.59
CA LEU A 137 0.62 10.95 -9.38
C LEU A 137 0.08 11.47 -8.03
N PHE A 138 0.86 11.37 -6.96
CA PHE A 138 0.50 11.92 -5.65
C PHE A 138 0.26 13.44 -5.71
N LYS A 139 1.15 14.19 -6.39
CA LYS A 139 0.98 15.64 -6.60
C LYS A 139 -0.28 15.97 -7.41
N VAL A 140 -0.64 15.16 -8.40
CA VAL A 140 -1.88 15.33 -9.17
C VAL A 140 -3.10 15.09 -8.28
N MET A 141 -3.10 14.02 -7.48
CA MET A 141 -4.19 13.72 -6.54
C MET A 141 -4.34 14.81 -5.48
N LEU A 142 -3.23 15.29 -4.90
CA LEU A 142 -3.22 16.37 -3.93
C LEU A 142 -3.86 17.64 -4.49
N LYS A 143 -3.51 18.03 -5.73
CA LYS A 143 -4.12 19.20 -6.40
C LYS A 143 -5.61 19.03 -6.65
N ARG A 144 -6.08 17.82 -6.96
CA ARG A 144 -7.51 17.52 -7.18
C ARG A 144 -8.30 17.51 -5.87
N ALA A 145 -7.63 17.19 -4.76
CA ALA A 145 -8.24 17.10 -3.45
C ALA A 145 -8.37 18.44 -2.71
N LEU A 146 -7.57 19.45 -3.08
CA LEU A 146 -7.63 20.81 -2.52
C LEU A 146 -8.90 21.56 -2.98
N PRO A 147 -9.53 22.39 -2.12
CA PRO A 147 -10.64 23.25 -2.52
C PRO A 147 -10.22 24.16 -3.67
N SER A 148 -11.19 24.52 -4.52
CA SER A 148 -10.94 25.35 -5.71
C SER A 148 -10.28 26.69 -5.40
N GLU A 149 -10.53 27.23 -4.19
CA GLU A 149 -9.94 28.48 -3.70
C GLU A 149 -8.42 28.41 -3.50
N VAL A 150 -7.87 27.25 -3.13
CA VAL A 150 -6.42 27.07 -2.94
C VAL A 150 -5.74 26.66 -4.26
N SER A 151 -6.45 25.88 -5.08
CA SER A 151 -5.98 25.45 -6.40
C SER A 151 -5.82 26.60 -7.41
N SER A 152 -6.57 27.69 -7.26
CA SER A 152 -6.45 28.88 -8.10
C SER A 152 -5.17 29.68 -7.79
N TRP A 153 -4.73 29.73 -6.53
CA TRP A 153 -3.49 30.41 -6.12
C TRP A 153 -2.24 29.67 -6.61
N SER A 154 -2.21 28.33 -6.54
CA SER A 154 -1.11 27.54 -7.12
C SER A 154 -1.00 27.67 -8.65
N LYS A 155 -2.09 28.02 -9.34
CA LYS A 155 -2.07 28.33 -10.78
C LYS A 155 -1.54 29.75 -11.04
N GLN A 156 -1.82 30.71 -10.15
CA GLN A 156 -1.31 32.08 -10.27
C GLN A 156 0.22 32.15 -10.09
N GLU A 157 0.79 31.49 -9.08
CA GLU A 157 2.27 31.44 -8.91
C GLU A 157 2.98 30.80 -10.12
N GLY A 158 2.35 29.78 -10.73
CA GLY A 158 2.88 29.12 -11.93
C GLY A 158 2.80 29.99 -13.19
N GLN A 159 1.88 30.95 -13.27
CA GLN A 159 1.80 31.91 -14.37
C GLN A 159 2.69 33.14 -14.15
N GLU A 160 2.86 33.57 -12.90
CA GLU A 160 3.72 34.70 -12.53
C GLU A 160 5.19 34.38 -12.81
N LYS A 161 5.66 33.19 -12.40
CA LYS A 161 7.01 32.69 -12.76
C LYS A 161 7.23 32.49 -14.26
N LYS A 162 6.15 32.24 -15.02
CA LYS A 162 6.20 32.06 -16.49
C LYS A 162 6.15 33.39 -17.24
N LYS A 163 5.61 34.44 -16.62
CA LYS A 163 5.69 35.84 -17.09
C LYS A 163 7.08 36.41 -16.82
N GLU A 164 7.61 36.23 -15.61
CA GLU A 164 8.96 36.67 -15.24
C GLU A 164 10.03 36.06 -16.16
N LYS A 165 9.96 34.74 -16.42
CA LYS A 165 10.86 34.07 -17.37
C LYS A 165 10.66 34.50 -18.85
N LYS A 166 9.50 35.05 -19.22
CA LYS A 166 9.25 35.58 -20.57
C LYS A 166 9.78 37.01 -20.72
N GLU A 167 9.78 37.79 -19.65
CA GLU A 167 10.31 39.15 -19.63
C GLU A 167 11.84 39.16 -19.69
N ASP A 168 12.51 38.16 -19.09
CA ASP A 168 13.97 37.99 -19.22
C ASP A 168 14.44 37.62 -20.64
N ILE A 169 13.61 36.92 -21.43
CA ILE A 169 13.98 36.47 -22.78
C ILE A 169 13.82 37.61 -23.81
N HIS A 170 13.03 38.65 -23.53
CA HIS A 170 12.87 39.81 -24.43
C HIS A 170 13.99 40.87 -24.30
N SER A 171 14.90 40.71 -23.34
CA SER A 171 16.04 41.62 -23.12
C SER A 171 17.29 41.28 -23.96
N TYR A 172 17.36 40.06 -24.53
CA TYR A 172 18.51 39.62 -25.33
C TYR A 172 18.07 39.19 -26.73
N SER A 173 17.79 40.17 -27.59
CA SER A 173 17.81 39.94 -29.04
C SER A 173 18.40 41.15 -29.74
N SER A 174 19.73 41.20 -29.78
CA SER A 174 20.44 41.95 -30.82
C SER A 174 21.78 41.28 -31.12
N GLY A 175 21.90 40.75 -32.34
CA GLY A 175 23.16 40.45 -33.00
C GLY A 175 23.63 39.00 -32.97
N ALA A 176 23.36 38.25 -34.05
CA ALA A 176 24.39 37.65 -34.90
C ALA A 176 23.77 36.81 -36.02
N SER A 177 24.25 37.05 -37.25
CA SER A 177 23.95 36.34 -38.50
C SER A 177 24.79 35.05 -38.66
N PRO A 178 24.51 34.21 -39.68
CA PRO A 178 24.68 32.76 -39.64
C PRO A 178 25.95 32.27 -40.35
N SER A 179 26.41 31.04 -40.04
CA SER A 179 27.25 30.24 -40.95
C SER A 179 27.15 28.74 -40.62
N ASP A 180 26.80 28.00 -41.66
CA ASP A 180 27.21 26.64 -42.07
C ASP A 180 26.83 25.38 -41.27
N GLU A 181 25.98 24.60 -41.96
CA GLU A 181 25.77 23.14 -41.90
C GLU A 181 27.06 22.36 -42.26
N PRO A 182 27.22 21.06 -41.89
CA PRO A 182 26.41 19.99 -42.50
C PRO A 182 26.03 18.79 -41.58
N SER A 183 24.76 18.36 -41.69
CA SER A 183 24.26 17.03 -42.14
C SER A 183 24.80 15.66 -41.59
N PRO A 184 24.06 14.53 -41.74
CA PRO A 184 23.46 13.79 -40.60
C PRO A 184 23.75 12.26 -40.53
N SER A 185 23.45 11.62 -39.39
CA SER A 185 23.26 10.15 -39.17
C SER A 185 22.96 9.95 -37.67
N ASP A 186 22.11 9.06 -37.14
CA ASP A 186 21.35 7.92 -37.61
C ASP A 186 20.09 7.76 -36.73
N GLY A 187 19.07 7.06 -37.25
CA GLY A 187 17.75 6.90 -36.65
C GLY A 187 17.63 5.95 -35.43
N PRO A 188 16.43 5.88 -34.82
CA PRO A 188 16.19 5.18 -33.55
C PRO A 188 15.63 3.76 -33.74
N SER A 189 15.78 2.92 -32.71
CA SER A 189 15.08 1.64 -32.60
C SER A 189 14.90 1.19 -31.13
N PRO A 190 13.90 0.32 -30.84
CA PRO A 190 12.88 0.69 -29.86
C PRO A 190 12.75 -0.24 -28.65
N ILE A 191 11.88 0.24 -27.75
CA ILE A 191 11.35 -0.29 -26.50
C ILE A 191 10.86 -1.74 -26.58
N SER A 192 11.30 -2.57 -25.63
CA SER A 192 10.72 -3.88 -25.32
C SER A 192 9.82 -3.81 -24.08
N LYS A 193 8.58 -4.27 -24.22
CA LYS A 193 7.56 -4.42 -23.16
C LYS A 193 7.84 -5.64 -22.28
N PRO A 194 7.36 -5.68 -21.02
CA PRO A 194 7.03 -6.93 -20.37
C PRO A 194 5.51 -7.17 -20.29
N THR A 195 5.18 -8.43 -20.52
CA THR A 195 3.89 -9.10 -20.59
C THR A 195 3.24 -9.32 -19.21
N LYS A 196 1.90 -9.33 -19.20
CA LYS A 196 1.00 -9.71 -18.09
C LYS A 196 0.81 -11.23 -17.99
N HIS A 197 0.20 -11.64 -16.87
CA HIS A 197 -0.54 -12.88 -16.54
C HIS A 197 0.15 -13.75 -15.46
N ASP A 198 -0.49 -14.28 -14.41
CA ASP A 198 -1.90 -14.60 -14.13
C ASP A 198 -2.28 -14.50 -12.64
N GLY A 199 -3.56 -14.22 -12.38
CA GLY A 199 -4.16 -14.10 -11.04
C GLY A 199 -4.60 -15.43 -10.42
N VAL A 200 -4.48 -15.52 -9.09
CA VAL A 200 -4.94 -16.63 -8.26
C VAL A 200 -6.38 -16.37 -7.78
N PRO A 201 -7.30 -17.36 -7.84
CA PRO A 201 -8.69 -17.17 -7.40
C PRO A 201 -8.83 -17.23 -5.87
N CYS A 202 -9.46 -16.21 -5.31
CA CYS A 202 -9.88 -16.14 -3.91
C CYS A 202 -11.23 -16.86 -3.74
N TRP A 203 -11.24 -17.92 -2.92
CA TRP A 203 -12.45 -18.69 -2.63
C TRP A 203 -13.31 -17.93 -1.62
N THR A 204 -14.57 -17.68 -1.99
CA THR A 204 -15.58 -17.19 -1.06
C THR A 204 -16.14 -18.37 -0.25
N SER A 205 -16.16 -18.15 1.06
CA SER A 205 -17.06 -18.70 2.08
C SER A 205 -17.90 -19.94 1.70
N VAL A 206 -17.57 -21.08 2.30
CA VAL A 206 -18.55 -22.13 2.59
C VAL A 206 -18.88 -22.05 4.08
N SER A 207 -20.09 -21.57 4.39
CA SER A 207 -20.67 -21.68 5.73
C SER A 207 -20.91 -23.15 6.08
N PRO A 208 -20.54 -23.64 7.29
CA PRO A 208 -20.98 -24.95 7.74
C PRO A 208 -22.46 -24.90 8.14
N LYS A 209 -23.32 -25.60 7.38
CA LYS A 209 -24.66 -25.96 7.84
C LYS A 209 -24.53 -26.86 9.07
N ALA A 210 -25.17 -26.43 10.16
CA ALA A 210 -25.31 -27.20 11.38
C ALA A 210 -26.00 -28.55 11.10
N THR A 211 -25.30 -29.65 11.30
CA THR A 211 -25.91 -30.98 11.40
C THR A 211 -26.35 -31.19 12.84
N ARG A 212 -27.62 -30.91 13.13
CA ARG A 212 -28.34 -31.37 14.32
C ARG A 212 -29.25 -32.52 13.89
N MET A 213 -28.85 -33.75 14.19
CA MET A 213 -29.73 -34.93 14.26
C MET A 213 -29.41 -35.58 15.61
N GLU A 214 -30.24 -35.38 16.64
CA GLU A 214 -31.44 -36.18 16.93
C GLU A 214 -31.09 -37.67 17.06
N ASN A 215 -30.59 -38.07 18.24
CA ASN A 215 -30.51 -39.48 18.62
C ASN A 215 -31.62 -39.77 19.63
N ARG A 216 -32.76 -40.22 19.11
CA ARG A 216 -33.95 -40.62 19.88
C ARG A 216 -34.04 -42.14 19.88
N LYS A 217 -33.86 -42.71 21.07
CA LYS A 217 -34.49 -43.93 21.64
C LYS A 217 -34.64 -45.19 20.76
N ARG A 218 -34.12 -46.31 21.29
CA ARG A 218 -34.59 -47.73 21.30
C ARG A 218 -33.35 -48.63 21.39
N LEU A 219 -33.21 -49.70 22.17
CA LEU A 219 -34.05 -50.58 22.99
C LEU A 219 -33.08 -51.36 23.91
N GLY A 220 -33.55 -51.85 25.07
CA GLY A 220 -32.82 -52.79 25.93
C GLY A 220 -33.04 -52.49 27.40
#